data_AF-A0A316GQG6-F1
#
_entry.id   AF-A0A316GQG6-F1
#
_cell.length_a   1.000
_cell.length_b   1.000
_cell.length_c   1.000
_cell.angle_alpha   90.00
_cell.angle_beta   90.00
_cell.angle_gamma   90.00
#
_symmetry.space_group_name_H-M   'P 1'
#
loop_
_entity.id
_entity.type
_entity.pdbx_description
1 polymer ?
#
loop_
_entity_poly.entity_id
_entity_poly.type
_entity_poly.pdbx_seq_one_letter_code
_entity_poly.pdbx_strand_id
1 'polypeptide(L)'
;MTDNARQTSARDDFFRASALQLLTALIADVCLSGHTGPRDQTLRQVRSNLSEPEPKLRERLTQIHQQSASEFVKENVAVFVNMTPETFSGVYANAVKETHWLSYPNYAALVSGDAFATDELADGVTDLFIALDLKVLGAHPGLARVIIGALMNAIYNRKGRAATKTLFMLDEVARLGYLSILEPARDAGRKYGLTLIMIFQSIGQMREAYGGRDATSKWFESASWISFAAINDPDTADYISRRCGDTTVEVDQVSRTSQTSRSSRSRSKQLYRRPLILPDEVMRMRSDEQIVFTAGNPPIRCGRAVWFRRDDMTACVRKNRFHWTEDKA
;
A
#
# COMPACT_ATOMS: atom_id res chain seq x y z
N MET A 1 -2.36 -6.44 12.62
CA MET A 1 -3.82 -6.60 12.40
C MET A 1 -4.24 -5.74 11.23
N THR A 2 -5.29 -6.15 10.51
CA THR A 2 -5.83 -5.39 9.37
C THR A 2 -6.50 -4.12 9.88
N ASP A 3 -6.00 -2.94 9.49
CA ASP A 3 -6.67 -1.66 9.75
C ASP A 3 -7.86 -1.50 8.82
N ASN A 4 -8.98 -1.03 9.37
CA ASN A 4 -10.18 -0.73 8.61
C ASN A 4 -10.33 0.78 8.49
N ALA A 5 -10.49 1.27 7.26
CA ALA A 5 -10.83 2.68 7.00
C ALA A 5 -12.32 2.98 7.23
N ARG A 6 -13.16 1.97 7.51
CA ARG A 6 -14.61 2.10 7.72
C ARG A 6 -14.98 1.93 9.20
N GLN A 7 -16.07 2.60 9.60
CA GLN A 7 -16.71 2.40 10.91
C GLN A 7 -17.18 0.95 11.05
N THR A 8 -16.45 0.16 11.80
CA THR A 8 -16.89 -1.15 12.29
C THR A 8 -17.82 -0.97 13.50
N SER A 9 -18.54 -2.02 13.91
CA SER A 9 -19.36 -1.91 15.12
C SER A 9 -18.46 -1.63 16.33
N ALA A 10 -18.93 -0.85 17.30
CA ALA A 10 -18.15 -0.53 18.51
C ALA A 10 -17.67 -1.78 19.26
N ARG A 11 -18.45 -2.87 19.17
CA ARG A 11 -18.10 -4.18 19.72
C ARG A 11 -16.94 -4.82 18.96
N ASP A 12 -16.97 -4.83 17.63
CA ASP A 12 -15.88 -5.40 16.82
C ASP A 12 -14.59 -4.61 16.99
N ASP A 13 -14.69 -3.27 17.08
CA ASP A 13 -13.57 -2.40 17.36
C ASP A 13 -12.95 -2.68 18.73
N PHE A 14 -13.77 -2.90 19.76
CA PHE A 14 -13.30 -3.28 21.09
C PHE A 14 -12.49 -4.60 21.06
N PHE A 15 -13.03 -5.66 20.44
CA PHE A 15 -12.33 -6.95 20.38
C PHE A 15 -11.06 -6.86 19.55
N ARG A 16 -11.07 -6.11 18.45
CA ARG A 16 -9.89 -5.87 17.61
C ARG A 16 -8.80 -5.11 18.36
N ALA A 17 -9.16 -4.03 19.04
CA ALA A 17 -8.22 -3.24 19.85
C ALA A 17 -7.63 -4.06 21.00
N SER A 18 -8.47 -4.83 21.70
CA SER A 18 -8.04 -5.72 22.79
C SER A 18 -7.13 -6.84 22.27
N ALA A 19 -7.40 -7.38 21.09
CA ALA A 19 -6.56 -8.41 20.48
C ALA A 19 -5.20 -7.85 20.05
N LEU A 20 -5.15 -6.60 19.58
CA LEU A 20 -3.89 -5.89 19.35
C LEU A 20 -3.11 -5.71 20.66
N GLN A 21 -3.76 -5.31 21.75
CA GLN A 21 -3.12 -5.22 23.07
C GLN A 21 -2.57 -6.57 23.54
N LEU A 22 -3.30 -7.67 23.32
CA LEU A 22 -2.83 -9.02 23.66
C LEU A 22 -1.58 -9.39 22.86
N LEU A 23 -1.57 -9.10 21.55
CA LEU A 23 -0.39 -9.32 20.71
C LEU A 23 0.79 -8.45 21.16
N THR A 24 0.56 -7.18 21.49
CA THR A 24 1.60 -6.28 22.03
C THR A 24 2.18 -6.83 23.33
N ALA A 25 1.35 -7.32 24.24
CA ALA A 25 1.79 -7.90 25.50
C ALA A 25 2.65 -9.15 25.28
N LEU A 26 2.25 -10.04 24.37
CA LEU A 26 3.04 -11.25 24.04
C LEU A 26 4.34 -10.93 23.29
N ILE A 27 4.35 -9.93 22.41
CA ILE A 27 5.58 -9.45 21.76
C ILE A 27 6.52 -8.85 22.81
N ALA A 28 5.97 -8.03 23.73
CA ALA A 28 6.75 -7.41 24.78
C ALA A 28 7.34 -8.46 25.74
N ASP A 29 6.60 -9.50 26.09
CA ASP A 29 7.12 -10.62 26.87
C ASP A 29 8.29 -11.30 26.13
N VAL A 30 8.09 -11.71 24.87
CA VAL A 30 9.14 -12.35 24.06
C VAL A 30 10.40 -11.49 23.96
N CYS A 31 10.28 -10.17 23.79
CA CYS A 31 11.42 -9.29 23.61
C CYS A 31 12.07 -8.81 24.93
N LEU A 32 11.29 -8.59 25.99
CA LEU A 32 11.69 -7.79 27.15
C LEU A 32 11.61 -8.53 28.50
N SER A 33 10.96 -9.69 28.60
CA SER A 33 10.86 -10.38 29.91
C SER A 33 12.16 -11.04 30.35
N GLY A 34 13.08 -11.27 29.41
CA GLY A 34 14.35 -11.97 29.66
C GLY A 34 14.21 -13.50 29.69
N HIS A 35 13.00 -14.04 29.51
CA HIS A 35 12.76 -15.49 29.52
C HIS A 35 12.97 -16.15 28.16
N THR A 36 12.97 -15.37 27.08
CA THR A 36 13.17 -15.87 25.71
C THR A 36 14.58 -15.54 25.24
N GLY A 37 15.32 -16.55 24.79
CA GLY A 37 16.66 -16.37 24.26
C GLY A 37 16.68 -15.49 22.99
N PRO A 38 17.75 -14.73 22.72
CA PRO A 38 17.79 -13.76 21.61
C PRO A 38 17.42 -14.33 20.22
N ARG A 39 17.79 -15.59 19.95
CA ARG A 39 17.47 -16.28 18.68
C ARG A 39 16.00 -16.63 18.53
N ASP A 40 15.28 -16.75 19.64
CA ASP A 40 13.87 -17.13 19.69
C ASP A 40 12.96 -15.89 19.82
N GLN A 41 13.52 -14.67 19.83
CA GLN A 41 12.76 -13.42 19.85
C GLN A 41 12.11 -13.11 18.50
N THR A 42 11.19 -13.98 18.09
CA THR A 42 10.62 -13.98 16.75
C THR A 42 9.09 -13.96 16.77
N LEU A 43 8.48 -13.52 15.67
CA LEU A 43 7.02 -13.60 15.50
C LEU A 43 6.52 -15.06 15.52
N ARG A 44 7.36 -16.01 15.11
CA ARG A 44 7.05 -17.44 15.24
C ARG A 44 6.91 -17.86 16.71
N GLN A 45 7.80 -17.38 17.59
CA GLN A 45 7.70 -17.64 19.02
C GLN A 45 6.44 -17.01 19.63
N VAL A 46 6.13 -15.76 19.27
CA VAL A 46 4.88 -15.10 19.67
C VAL A 46 3.66 -15.94 19.25
N ARG A 47 3.65 -16.45 18.02
CA ARG A 47 2.57 -17.33 17.53
C ARG A 47 2.51 -18.64 18.32
N SER A 48 3.65 -19.24 18.66
CA SER A 48 3.70 -20.45 19.49
C SER A 48 3.06 -20.21 20.86
N ASN A 49 3.42 -19.10 21.53
CA ASN A 49 2.85 -18.71 22.82
C ASN A 49 1.34 -18.47 22.73
N LEU A 50 0.88 -17.78 21.67
CA LEU A 50 -0.54 -17.51 21.44
C LEU A 50 -1.35 -18.75 21.04
N SER A 51 -0.71 -19.79 20.51
CA SER A 51 -1.43 -21.00 20.05
C SER A 51 -1.72 -22.00 21.17
N GLU A 52 -1.33 -21.70 22.41
CA GLU A 52 -1.68 -22.53 23.54
C GLU A 52 -3.19 -22.51 23.83
N PRO A 53 -3.74 -23.60 24.39
CA PRO A 53 -5.13 -23.61 24.83
C PRO A 53 -5.44 -22.42 25.75
N GLU A 54 -6.61 -21.84 25.60
CA GLU A 54 -7.00 -20.60 26.28
C GLU A 54 -6.75 -20.59 27.81
N PRO A 55 -7.08 -21.66 28.57
CA PRO A 55 -6.78 -21.69 30.01
C PRO A 55 -5.29 -21.59 30.30
N LYS A 56 -4.46 -22.29 29.52
CA LYS A 56 -3.00 -22.30 29.67
C LYS A 56 -2.39 -20.96 29.29
N LEU A 57 -2.94 -20.29 28.27
CA LEU A 57 -2.52 -18.93 27.92
C LEU A 57 -2.83 -17.94 29.06
N ARG A 58 -4.00 -18.05 29.71
CA ARG A 58 -4.33 -17.21 30.88
C ARG A 58 -3.37 -17.45 32.05
N GLU A 59 -3.03 -18.71 32.31
CA GLU A 59 -2.02 -19.07 33.30
C GLU A 59 -0.66 -18.46 32.95
N ARG A 60 -0.21 -18.56 31.68
CA ARG A 60 1.02 -17.89 31.22
C ARG A 60 0.94 -16.38 31.48
N LEU A 61 -0.14 -15.71 31.11
CA LEU A 61 -0.28 -14.25 31.32
C LEU A 61 -0.18 -13.91 32.82
N THR A 62 -0.76 -14.73 33.68
CA THR A 62 -0.66 -14.57 35.14
C THR A 62 0.79 -14.73 35.62
N GLN A 63 1.50 -15.74 35.11
CA GLN A 63 2.92 -15.96 35.42
C GLN A 63 3.79 -14.80 34.93
N ILE A 64 3.57 -14.30 33.71
CA ILE A 64 4.30 -13.14 33.16
C ILE A 64 4.10 -11.92 34.06
N HIS A 65 2.86 -11.66 34.48
CA HIS A 65 2.55 -10.53 35.37
C HIS A 65 3.29 -10.64 36.72
N GLN A 66 3.43 -11.85 37.26
CA GLN A 66 4.10 -12.08 38.55
C GLN A 66 5.63 -12.11 38.45
N GLN A 67 6.18 -12.65 37.36
CA GLN A 67 7.60 -13.04 37.28
C GLN A 67 8.43 -12.18 36.33
N SER A 68 7.82 -11.41 35.43
CA SER A 68 8.57 -10.56 34.49
C SER A 68 9.47 -9.57 35.23
N ALA A 69 10.69 -9.38 34.71
CA ALA A 69 11.58 -8.32 35.20
C ALA A 69 11.20 -6.92 34.68
N SER A 70 10.37 -6.85 33.65
CA SER A 70 9.97 -5.60 32.98
C SER A 70 8.61 -5.12 33.46
N GLU A 71 8.58 -3.94 34.10
CA GLU A 71 7.33 -3.32 34.58
C GLU A 71 6.37 -3.03 33.42
N PHE A 72 6.90 -2.59 32.28
CA PHE A 72 6.12 -2.39 31.06
C PHE A 72 5.37 -3.67 30.65
N VAL A 73 6.02 -4.83 30.72
CA VAL A 73 5.37 -6.12 30.39
C VAL A 73 4.28 -6.44 31.41
N LYS A 74 4.52 -6.21 32.70
CA LYS A 74 3.53 -6.46 33.76
C LYS A 74 2.28 -5.62 33.59
N GLU A 75 2.43 -4.33 33.31
CA GLU A 75 1.33 -3.39 33.08
C GLU A 75 0.48 -3.80 31.87
N ASN A 76 1.13 -4.16 30.75
CA ASN A 76 0.43 -4.56 29.53
C ASN A 76 -0.32 -5.89 29.68
N VAL A 77 0.14 -6.79 30.55
CA VAL A 77 -0.51 -8.09 30.79
C VAL A 77 -1.63 -8.01 31.83
N ALA A 78 -1.54 -7.07 32.79
CA ALA A 78 -2.46 -6.95 33.92
C ALA A 78 -3.95 -6.86 33.51
N VAL A 79 -4.24 -6.17 32.40
CA VAL A 79 -5.61 -6.03 31.87
C VAL A 79 -6.25 -7.38 31.53
N PHE A 80 -5.45 -8.36 31.07
CA PHE A 80 -5.93 -9.68 30.69
C PHE A 80 -6.07 -10.64 31.87
N VAL A 81 -5.25 -10.46 32.91
CA VAL A 81 -5.36 -11.24 34.16
C VAL A 81 -6.71 -10.99 34.84
N ASN A 82 -7.14 -9.72 34.85
CA ASN A 82 -8.41 -9.32 35.46
C ASN A 82 -9.64 -9.46 34.53
N MET A 83 -9.44 -9.86 33.27
CA MET A 83 -10.50 -9.95 32.27
C MET A 83 -11.37 -11.21 32.49
N THR A 84 -12.70 -11.08 32.35
CA THR A 84 -13.61 -12.22 32.46
C THR A 84 -13.31 -13.28 31.38
N PRO A 85 -13.54 -14.58 31.67
CA PRO A 85 -13.33 -15.66 30.70
C PRO A 85 -13.99 -15.40 29.35
N GLU A 86 -15.26 -15.02 29.34
CA GLU A 86 -16.05 -14.85 28.11
C GLU A 86 -15.52 -13.72 27.23
N THR A 87 -15.08 -12.62 27.84
CA THR A 87 -14.49 -11.49 27.11
C THR A 87 -13.13 -11.90 26.55
N PHE A 88 -12.32 -12.59 27.36
CA PHE A 88 -11.00 -13.07 26.95
C PHE A 88 -11.08 -14.04 25.77
N SER A 89 -12.04 -14.97 25.76
CA SER A 89 -12.23 -15.91 24.64
C SER A 89 -12.46 -15.18 23.31
N GLY A 90 -13.23 -14.09 23.33
CA GLY A 90 -13.46 -13.24 22.15
C GLY A 90 -12.19 -12.52 21.68
N VAL A 91 -11.37 -12.02 22.62
CA VAL A 91 -10.09 -11.38 22.33
C VAL A 91 -9.08 -12.39 21.75
N TYR A 92 -8.96 -13.54 22.41
CA TYR A 92 -8.10 -14.65 22.00
C TYR A 92 -8.42 -15.14 20.59
N ALA A 93 -9.70 -15.38 20.28
CA ALA A 93 -10.15 -15.84 18.97
C ALA A 93 -9.77 -14.84 17.85
N ASN A 94 -9.90 -13.54 18.10
CA ASN A 94 -9.50 -12.51 17.14
C ASN A 94 -7.99 -12.44 16.95
N ALA A 95 -7.20 -12.52 18.02
CA ALA A 95 -5.74 -12.54 17.94
C ALA A 95 -5.22 -13.77 17.17
N VAL A 96 -5.78 -14.95 17.44
CA VAL A 96 -5.44 -16.20 16.74
C VAL A 96 -5.79 -16.11 15.25
N LYS A 97 -6.97 -15.57 14.91
CA LYS A 97 -7.40 -15.40 13.52
C LYS A 97 -6.43 -14.51 12.73
N GLU A 98 -6.08 -13.35 13.27
CA GLU A 98 -5.20 -12.37 12.59
C GLU A 98 -3.75 -12.86 12.44
N THR A 99 -3.30 -13.76 13.31
CA THR A 99 -1.94 -14.32 13.30
C THR A 99 -1.87 -15.73 12.73
N HIS A 100 -2.98 -16.30 12.26
CA HIS A 100 -3.05 -17.69 11.80
C HIS A 100 -2.01 -18.02 10.72
N TRP A 101 -1.71 -17.06 9.83
CA TRP A 101 -0.74 -17.22 8.76
C TRP A 101 0.70 -17.52 9.28
N LEU A 102 1.05 -17.09 10.50
CA LEU A 102 2.32 -17.44 11.15
C LEU A 102 2.40 -18.93 11.54
N SER A 103 1.30 -19.68 11.45
CA SER A 103 1.30 -21.13 11.70
C SER A 103 1.96 -21.88 10.54
N TYR A 104 1.90 -21.35 9.32
CA TYR A 104 2.59 -21.93 8.16
C TYR A 104 4.10 -21.70 8.28
N PRO A 105 4.92 -22.77 8.36
CA PRO A 105 6.37 -22.65 8.55
C PRO A 105 7.03 -21.73 7.51
N ASN A 106 6.65 -21.88 6.24
CA ASN A 106 7.22 -21.11 5.14
C ASN A 106 6.94 -19.60 5.27
N TYR A 107 5.74 -19.21 5.73
CA TYR A 107 5.42 -17.79 5.90
C TYR A 107 6.04 -17.20 7.17
N ALA A 108 6.09 -17.97 8.25
CA ALA A 108 6.76 -17.53 9.45
C ALA A 108 8.27 -17.33 9.24
N ALA A 109 8.91 -18.22 8.47
CA ALA A 109 10.32 -18.11 8.15
C ALA A 109 10.67 -16.77 7.44
N LEU A 110 9.76 -16.24 6.62
CA LEU A 110 9.96 -14.94 5.94
C LEU A 110 10.11 -13.75 6.90
N VAL A 111 9.52 -13.86 8.10
CA VAL A 111 9.48 -12.76 9.10
C VAL A 111 10.15 -13.13 10.42
N SER A 112 10.83 -14.28 10.47
CA SER A 112 11.48 -14.81 11.67
C SER A 112 12.85 -15.43 11.38
N GLY A 113 13.37 -15.27 10.16
CA GLY A 113 14.74 -15.62 9.80
C GLY A 113 15.74 -14.50 10.09
N ASP A 114 16.98 -14.72 9.68
CA ASP A 114 18.16 -13.89 9.97
C ASP A 114 18.93 -13.48 8.70
N ALA A 115 18.27 -13.49 7.54
CA ALA A 115 18.90 -13.22 6.25
C ALA A 115 19.53 -11.82 6.14
N PHE A 116 18.91 -10.81 6.76
CA PHE A 116 19.43 -9.45 6.86
C PHE A 116 18.71 -8.71 8.00
N ALA A 117 19.36 -7.69 8.58
CA ALA A 117 18.69 -6.76 9.49
C ALA A 117 17.95 -5.68 8.68
N THR A 118 16.74 -5.29 9.12
CA THR A 118 15.93 -4.25 8.42
C THR A 118 16.66 -2.92 8.26
N ASP A 119 17.64 -2.67 9.13
CA ASP A 119 18.54 -1.54 9.09
C ASP A 119 19.44 -1.51 7.84
N GLU A 120 19.88 -2.67 7.34
CA GLU A 120 20.78 -2.75 6.18
C GLU A 120 20.14 -2.17 4.89
N LEU A 121 18.81 -2.08 4.82
CA LEU A 121 18.11 -1.49 3.68
C LEU A 121 18.42 -0.01 3.45
N ALA A 122 18.70 0.74 4.51
CA ALA A 122 18.98 2.18 4.38
C ALA A 122 20.45 2.49 4.09
N ASP A 123 21.30 1.46 3.99
CA ASP A 123 22.71 1.61 3.62
C ASP A 123 22.87 1.70 2.07
N GLY A 124 21.79 1.42 1.32
CA GLY A 124 21.73 1.61 -0.12
C GLY A 124 22.42 0.52 -0.95
N VAL A 125 22.78 -0.61 -0.31
CA VAL A 125 23.44 -1.75 -0.96
C VAL A 125 22.51 -2.93 -1.21
N THR A 126 21.27 -2.87 -0.69
CA THR A 126 20.32 -3.98 -0.69
C THR A 126 19.01 -3.57 -1.36
N ASP A 127 18.65 -4.29 -2.42
CA ASP A 127 17.33 -4.22 -3.05
C ASP A 127 16.47 -5.42 -2.63
N LEU A 128 15.23 -5.16 -2.20
CA LEU A 128 14.30 -6.20 -1.81
C LEU A 128 13.17 -6.36 -2.82
N PHE A 129 13.02 -7.57 -3.35
CA PHE A 129 11.93 -7.96 -4.24
C PHE A 129 10.98 -8.91 -3.51
N ILE A 130 9.77 -8.44 -3.23
CA ILE A 130 8.73 -9.23 -2.56
C ILE A 130 7.78 -9.76 -3.64
N ALA A 131 7.97 -11.00 -4.05
CA ALA A 131 7.10 -11.70 -4.99
C ALA A 131 6.09 -12.56 -4.21
N LEU A 132 4.86 -12.06 -4.04
CA LEU A 132 3.78 -12.78 -3.38
C LEU A 132 2.67 -13.08 -4.39
N ASP A 133 2.19 -14.32 -4.40
CA ASP A 133 1.05 -14.72 -5.21
C ASP A 133 -0.22 -13.98 -4.77
N LEU A 134 -1.05 -13.54 -5.73
CA LEU A 134 -2.29 -12.81 -5.46
C LEU A 134 -3.27 -13.58 -4.57
N LYS A 135 -3.31 -14.92 -4.69
CA LYS A 135 -4.13 -15.79 -3.83
C LYS A 135 -3.62 -15.76 -2.38
N VAL A 136 -2.30 -15.73 -2.20
CA VAL A 136 -1.68 -15.63 -0.87
C VAL A 136 -1.99 -14.28 -0.24
N LEU A 137 -1.86 -13.19 -1.01
CA LEU A 137 -2.22 -11.84 -0.54
C LEU A 137 -3.70 -11.72 -0.16
N GLY A 138 -4.59 -12.33 -0.95
CA GLY A 138 -6.02 -12.35 -0.65
C GLY A 138 -6.38 -13.15 0.61
N ALA A 139 -5.73 -14.30 0.83
CA ALA A 139 -6.00 -15.16 1.98
C ALA A 139 -5.29 -14.67 3.26
N HIS A 140 -4.10 -14.08 3.13
CA HIS A 140 -3.21 -13.72 4.23
C HIS A 140 -2.59 -12.33 4.03
N PRO A 141 -3.40 -11.25 3.99
CA PRO A 141 -2.89 -9.89 3.81
C PRO A 141 -1.93 -9.47 4.95
N GLY A 142 -2.08 -10.07 6.14
CA GLY A 142 -1.19 -9.86 7.28
C GLY A 142 0.29 -10.10 6.98
N LEU A 143 0.62 -11.06 6.11
CA LEU A 143 2.01 -11.35 5.71
C LEU A 143 2.68 -10.13 5.06
N ALA A 144 2.07 -9.61 3.99
CA ALA A 144 2.62 -8.46 3.28
C ALA A 144 2.59 -7.20 4.13
N ARG A 145 1.53 -7.01 4.94
CA ARG A 145 1.41 -5.85 5.84
C ARG A 145 2.53 -5.82 6.90
N VAL A 146 2.87 -6.97 7.49
CA VAL A 146 3.96 -7.06 8.47
C VAL A 146 5.29 -6.77 7.80
N ILE A 147 5.58 -7.35 6.64
CA ILE A 147 6.82 -7.11 5.91
C ILE A 147 6.93 -5.62 5.54
N ILE A 148 5.96 -5.09 4.79
CA ILE A 148 5.98 -3.69 4.32
C ILE A 148 6.03 -2.72 5.51
N GLY A 149 5.19 -2.93 6.53
CA GLY A 149 5.14 -2.08 7.71
C GLY A 149 6.44 -2.09 8.52
N ALA A 150 7.07 -3.25 8.71
CA ALA A 150 8.35 -3.35 9.42
C ALA A 150 9.47 -2.62 8.67
N LEU A 151 9.57 -2.82 7.34
CA LEU A 151 10.61 -2.18 6.53
C LEU A 151 10.41 -0.66 6.46
N MET A 152 9.18 -0.19 6.27
CA MET A 152 8.90 1.26 6.28
C MET A 152 9.18 1.90 7.64
N ASN A 153 8.84 1.23 8.75
CA ASN A 153 9.15 1.70 10.10
C ASN A 153 10.67 1.78 10.34
N ALA A 154 11.45 0.81 9.84
CA ALA A 154 12.91 0.84 9.95
C ALA A 154 13.49 2.09 9.28
N ILE A 155 13.03 2.44 8.08
CA ILE A 155 13.44 3.67 7.39
C ILE A 155 12.99 4.93 8.16
N TYR A 156 11.76 4.94 8.67
CA TYR A 156 11.21 6.09 9.40
C TYR A 156 11.97 6.38 10.70
N ASN A 157 12.34 5.33 11.45
CA ASN A 157 13.05 5.45 12.74
C ASN A 157 14.47 6.01 12.61
N ARG A 158 15.05 6.07 11.42
CA ARG A 158 16.39 6.65 11.18
C ARG A 158 16.42 8.18 11.18
N LYS A 159 15.28 8.87 11.31
CA LYS A 159 15.19 10.34 11.47
C LYS A 159 15.97 11.14 10.41
N GLY A 160 16.00 10.66 9.17
CA GLY A 160 16.64 11.35 8.04
C GLY A 160 18.15 11.11 7.88
N ARG A 161 18.71 10.12 8.60
CA ARG A 161 20.12 9.71 8.47
C ARG A 161 20.37 8.65 7.38
N ALA A 162 19.39 8.35 6.55
CA ALA A 162 19.59 7.42 5.44
C ALA A 162 20.61 8.01 4.45
N ALA A 163 21.61 7.22 4.07
CA ALA A 163 22.65 7.65 3.15
C ALA A 163 22.10 7.89 1.73
N THR A 164 21.01 7.20 1.39
CA THR A 164 20.36 7.22 0.08
C THR A 164 18.84 7.32 0.21
N LYS A 165 18.16 7.60 -0.91
CA LYS A 165 16.70 7.56 -0.97
C LYS A 165 16.23 6.13 -1.18
N THR A 166 15.25 5.68 -0.41
CA THR A 166 14.65 4.35 -0.52
C THR A 166 13.33 4.44 -1.26
N LEU A 167 13.18 3.68 -2.35
CA LEU A 167 11.94 3.57 -3.11
C LEU A 167 11.11 2.38 -2.60
N PHE A 168 9.89 2.66 -2.14
CA PHE A 168 8.84 1.66 -1.96
C PHE A 168 7.93 1.68 -3.18
N MET A 169 8.09 0.67 -4.04
CA MET A 169 7.20 0.43 -5.17
C MET A 169 6.20 -0.65 -4.78
N LEU A 170 4.96 -0.23 -4.52
CA LEU A 170 3.88 -1.12 -4.10
C LEU A 170 2.92 -1.32 -5.25
N ASP A 171 2.95 -2.52 -5.83
CA ASP A 171 1.98 -2.93 -6.83
C ASP A 171 0.67 -3.34 -6.17
N GLU A 172 -0.45 -3.05 -6.83
CA GLU A 172 -1.79 -3.47 -6.42
C GLU A 172 -2.12 -3.17 -4.93
N VAL A 173 -1.89 -1.92 -4.50
CA VAL A 173 -1.96 -1.52 -3.08
C VAL A 173 -3.33 -1.80 -2.45
N ALA A 174 -4.40 -1.77 -3.25
CA ALA A 174 -5.76 -2.07 -2.79
C ALA A 174 -5.88 -3.45 -2.11
N ARG A 175 -5.06 -4.44 -2.50
CA ARG A 175 -5.07 -5.79 -1.90
C ARG A 175 -4.50 -5.85 -0.50
N LEU A 176 -3.66 -4.88 -0.13
CA LEU A 176 -3.14 -4.77 1.22
C LEU A 176 -4.19 -4.25 2.20
N GLY A 177 -5.28 -3.67 1.68
CA GLY A 177 -6.27 -2.93 2.47
C GLY A 177 -5.70 -1.63 3.03
N TYR A 178 -6.40 -1.03 3.97
CA TYR A 178 -5.94 0.21 4.60
C TYR A 178 -4.69 -0.05 5.44
N LEU A 179 -3.57 0.59 5.10
CA LEU A 179 -2.30 0.47 5.83
C LEU A 179 -1.90 1.85 6.35
N SER A 180 -2.13 2.08 7.65
CA SER A 180 -1.98 3.37 8.31
C SER A 180 -0.60 4.01 8.17
N ILE A 181 0.48 3.21 8.08
CA ILE A 181 1.85 3.71 7.90
C ILE A 181 2.09 4.43 6.57
N LEU A 182 1.24 4.20 5.56
CA LEU A 182 1.39 4.84 4.26
C LEU A 182 1.04 6.33 4.32
N GLU A 183 0.15 6.76 5.21
CA GLU A 183 -0.22 8.18 5.38
C GLU A 183 0.93 9.06 5.90
N PRO A 184 1.61 8.73 7.02
CA PRO A 184 2.79 9.49 7.45
C PRO A 184 3.95 9.36 6.44
N ALA A 185 4.06 8.24 5.72
CA ALA A 185 5.03 8.11 4.64
C ALA A 185 4.73 9.04 3.46
N ARG A 186 3.46 9.26 3.12
CA ARG A 186 3.02 10.27 2.13
C ARG A 186 3.37 11.68 2.59
N ASP A 187 3.02 12.03 3.82
CA ASP A 187 3.08 13.41 4.30
C ASP A 187 4.50 13.83 4.70
N ALA A 188 5.26 12.94 5.32
CA ALA A 188 6.58 13.25 5.89
C ALA A 188 7.72 12.38 5.33
N GLY A 189 7.43 11.32 4.57
CA GLY A 189 8.44 10.32 4.15
C GLY A 189 9.63 10.93 3.40
N ARG A 190 9.42 12.01 2.64
CA ARG A 190 10.50 12.73 1.94
C ARG A 190 11.62 13.19 2.88
N LYS A 191 11.29 13.66 4.09
CA LYS A 191 12.27 14.08 5.11
C LYS A 191 13.13 12.89 5.60
N TYR A 192 12.59 11.68 5.52
CA TYR A 192 13.24 10.44 5.94
C TYR A 192 13.90 9.69 4.77
N GLY A 193 13.96 10.28 3.58
CA GLY A 193 14.54 9.64 2.40
C GLY A 193 13.61 8.65 1.69
N LEU A 194 12.35 8.56 2.08
CA LEU A 194 11.38 7.62 1.51
C LEU A 194 10.71 8.21 0.27
N THR A 195 10.69 7.44 -0.82
CA THR A 195 9.88 7.70 -2.03
C THR A 195 8.85 6.58 -2.17
N LEU A 196 7.59 6.93 -2.40
CA LEU A 196 6.50 5.98 -2.52
C LEU A 196 5.93 6.01 -3.93
N ILE A 197 5.86 4.85 -4.59
CA ILE A 197 5.11 4.64 -5.83
C ILE A 197 4.05 3.60 -5.53
N MET A 198 2.78 3.99 -5.65
CA MET A 198 1.63 3.11 -5.43
C MET A 198 0.89 2.90 -6.73
N ILE A 199 0.57 1.65 -7.03
CA ILE A 199 -0.17 1.27 -8.23
C ILE A 199 -1.55 0.75 -7.79
N PHE A 200 -2.59 1.22 -8.48
CA PHE A 200 -3.98 0.83 -8.31
C PHE A 200 -4.58 0.51 -9.67
N GLN A 201 -5.51 -0.46 -9.76
CA GLN A 201 -6.19 -0.77 -11.02
C GLN A 201 -7.23 0.29 -11.38
N SER A 202 -7.85 0.88 -10.35
CA SER A 202 -8.86 1.92 -10.53
C SER A 202 -8.90 2.89 -9.36
N ILE A 203 -9.44 4.09 -9.63
CA ILE A 203 -9.75 5.07 -8.58
C ILE A 203 -10.77 4.49 -7.59
N GLY A 204 -11.68 3.64 -8.06
CA GLY A 204 -12.69 2.97 -7.22
C GLY A 204 -12.06 2.09 -6.14
N GLN A 205 -11.09 1.25 -6.50
CA GLN A 205 -10.36 0.41 -5.54
C GLN A 205 -9.59 1.25 -4.51
N MET A 206 -8.98 2.35 -4.95
CA MET A 206 -8.30 3.27 -4.04
C MET A 206 -9.28 3.88 -3.03
N ARG A 207 -10.45 4.33 -3.48
CA ARG A 207 -11.52 4.84 -2.61
C ARG A 207 -12.02 3.79 -1.63
N GLU A 208 -12.16 2.54 -2.07
CA GLU A 208 -12.56 1.45 -1.19
C GLU A 208 -11.52 1.17 -0.10
N ALA A 209 -10.25 1.11 -0.47
CA ALA A 209 -9.15 0.81 0.45
C ALA A 209 -8.92 1.93 1.48
N TYR A 210 -9.12 3.20 1.12
CA TYR A 210 -8.76 4.35 1.98
C TYR A 210 -9.95 5.17 2.49
N GLY A 211 -11.17 4.63 2.51
CA GLY A 211 -12.28 5.27 3.23
C GLY A 211 -13.02 6.37 2.46
N GLY A 212 -13.13 6.22 1.13
CA GLY A 212 -14.01 7.03 0.30
C GLY A 212 -13.33 8.21 -0.40
N ARG A 213 -14.14 9.13 -0.93
CA ARG A 213 -13.69 10.19 -1.85
C ARG A 213 -12.76 11.19 -1.17
N ASP A 214 -13.09 11.65 0.04
CA ASP A 214 -12.36 12.73 0.72
C ASP A 214 -10.97 12.29 1.17
N ALA A 215 -10.84 11.08 1.70
CA ALA A 215 -9.54 10.51 2.06
C ALA A 215 -8.67 10.27 0.82
N THR A 216 -9.27 9.82 -0.28
CA THR A 216 -8.58 9.61 -1.57
C THR A 216 -8.11 10.92 -2.20
N SER A 217 -8.83 12.02 -2.04
CA SER A 217 -8.40 13.34 -2.52
C SER A 217 -7.07 13.78 -1.89
N LYS A 218 -6.87 13.54 -0.59
CA LYS A 218 -5.59 13.86 0.10
C LYS A 218 -4.40 13.16 -0.57
N TRP A 219 -4.58 11.92 -1.00
CA TRP A 219 -3.54 11.19 -1.72
C TRP A 219 -3.19 11.82 -3.07
N PHE A 220 -4.18 12.30 -3.80
CA PHE A 220 -3.95 13.00 -5.07
C PHE A 220 -3.34 14.39 -4.89
N GLU A 221 -3.61 15.07 -3.79
CA GLU A 221 -3.08 16.40 -3.48
C GLU A 221 -1.61 16.34 -3.03
N SER A 222 -1.22 15.33 -2.26
CA SER A 222 0.16 15.16 -1.78
C SER A 222 1.09 14.49 -2.80
N ALA A 223 0.55 13.85 -3.84
CA ALA A 223 1.34 13.15 -4.84
C ALA A 223 2.16 14.14 -5.69
N SER A 224 3.46 13.88 -5.84
CA SER A 224 4.34 14.68 -6.70
C SER A 224 3.97 14.56 -8.18
N TRP A 225 3.48 13.39 -8.57
CA TRP A 225 2.95 13.12 -9.90
C TRP A 225 1.89 12.02 -9.83
N ILE A 226 0.98 12.02 -10.80
CA ILE A 226 -0.06 10.99 -10.95
C ILE A 226 -0.09 10.59 -12.41
N SER A 227 -0.08 9.28 -12.69
CA SER A 227 -0.19 8.75 -14.04
C SER A 227 -1.45 7.90 -14.19
N PHE A 228 -2.17 8.09 -15.29
CA PHE A 228 -3.29 7.26 -15.70
C PHE A 228 -2.97 6.57 -17.01
N ALA A 229 -3.20 5.26 -17.08
CA ALA A 229 -3.00 4.45 -18.29
C ALA A 229 -4.11 3.41 -18.42
N ALA A 230 -4.38 2.96 -19.64
CA ALA A 230 -5.38 1.92 -19.94
C ALA A 230 -6.76 2.17 -19.28
N ILE A 231 -7.33 3.36 -19.51
CA ILE A 231 -8.58 3.79 -18.89
C ILE A 231 -9.78 3.18 -19.62
N ASN A 232 -10.54 2.35 -18.91
CA ASN A 232 -11.76 1.71 -19.43
C ASN A 232 -13.05 2.18 -18.74
N ASP A 233 -12.93 2.96 -17.66
CA ASP A 233 -14.05 3.41 -16.83
C ASP A 233 -14.48 4.85 -17.22
N PRO A 234 -15.76 5.07 -17.60
CA PRO A 234 -16.25 6.40 -17.99
C PRO A 234 -16.08 7.47 -16.89
N ASP A 235 -16.32 7.13 -15.63
CA ASP A 235 -16.18 8.08 -14.52
C ASP A 235 -14.73 8.55 -14.36
N THR A 236 -13.78 7.63 -14.53
CA THR A 236 -12.34 7.93 -14.55
C THR A 236 -11.95 8.77 -15.76
N ALA A 237 -12.53 8.50 -16.93
CA ALA A 237 -12.29 9.30 -18.14
C ALA A 237 -12.81 10.74 -18.00
N ASP A 238 -14.02 10.91 -17.43
CA ASP A 238 -14.59 12.21 -17.09
C ASP A 238 -13.72 12.96 -16.07
N TYR A 239 -13.22 12.25 -15.05
CA TYR A 239 -12.30 12.82 -14.08
C TYR A 239 -11.01 13.32 -14.72
N ILE A 240 -10.40 12.54 -15.61
CA ILE A 240 -9.16 12.91 -16.32
C ILE A 240 -9.42 14.10 -17.25
N SER A 241 -10.50 14.07 -18.03
CA SER A 241 -10.90 15.17 -18.92
C SER A 241 -11.06 16.49 -18.15
N ARG A 242 -11.81 16.47 -17.04
CA ARG A 242 -11.98 17.63 -16.16
C ARG A 242 -10.65 18.09 -15.55
N ARG A 243 -9.77 17.16 -15.18
CA ARG A 243 -8.45 17.48 -14.61
C ARG A 243 -7.48 18.07 -15.63
N CYS A 244 -7.57 17.68 -16.89
CA CYS A 244 -6.83 18.30 -17.99
C CYS A 244 -7.26 19.74 -18.27
N GLY A 245 -8.48 20.10 -17.86
CA GLY A 245 -9.05 21.42 -18.08
C GLY A 245 -9.53 21.63 -19.51
N ASP A 246 -9.78 22.88 -19.85
CA ASP A 246 -10.32 23.29 -21.14
C ASP A 246 -9.28 24.04 -21.97
N THR A 247 -9.50 24.04 -23.28
CA THR A 247 -8.80 24.83 -24.26
C THR A 247 -9.81 25.65 -25.07
N THR A 248 -9.30 26.65 -25.79
CA THR A 248 -10.10 27.46 -26.71
C THR A 248 -9.84 26.98 -28.12
N VAL A 249 -10.89 26.60 -28.84
CA VAL A 249 -10.83 26.23 -30.25
C VAL A 249 -11.39 27.34 -31.11
N GLU A 250 -10.68 27.67 -32.18
CA GLU A 250 -11.15 28.61 -33.19
C GLU A 250 -11.90 27.83 -34.28
N VAL A 251 -13.16 28.19 -34.52
CA VAL A 251 -14.01 27.60 -35.54
C VAL A 251 -14.22 28.63 -36.65
N ASP A 252 -13.71 28.31 -37.84
CA ASP A 252 -13.98 29.07 -39.05
C ASP A 252 -15.38 28.71 -39.57
N GLN A 253 -16.31 29.66 -39.51
CA GLN A 253 -17.57 29.55 -40.23
C GLN A 253 -17.45 30.16 -41.62
N VAL A 254 -17.60 29.32 -42.64
CA VAL A 254 -17.60 29.75 -44.04
C VAL A 254 -19.01 29.64 -44.58
N SER A 255 -19.67 30.77 -44.80
CA SER A 255 -20.93 30.81 -45.54
C SER A 255 -20.67 31.12 -47.01
N ARG A 256 -21.33 30.36 -47.89
CA ARG A 256 -21.32 30.61 -49.34
C ARG A 256 -22.75 30.79 -49.81
N THR A 257 -23.01 31.90 -50.46
CA THR A 257 -24.29 32.18 -51.12
C THR A 257 -24.04 32.27 -52.61
N SER A 258 -24.67 31.38 -53.38
CA SER A 258 -24.60 31.37 -54.84
C SER A 258 -25.95 31.75 -55.44
N GLN A 259 -26.00 32.87 -56.16
CA GLN A 259 -27.09 33.21 -57.08
C GLN A 259 -26.57 33.20 -58.52
N THR A 260 -27.48 33.05 -59.49
CA THR A 260 -27.26 32.75 -60.92
C THR A 260 -26.23 33.64 -61.65
N SER A 261 -25.81 34.79 -61.08
CA SER A 261 -24.68 35.59 -61.60
C SER A 261 -23.74 36.20 -60.54
N ARG A 262 -23.87 35.84 -59.26
CA ARG A 262 -23.00 36.39 -58.19
C ARG A 262 -22.79 35.37 -57.07
N SER A 263 -21.52 35.12 -56.75
CA SER A 263 -21.09 34.29 -55.62
C SER A 263 -20.46 35.20 -54.56
N SER A 264 -21.01 35.17 -53.34
CA SER A 264 -20.42 35.83 -52.16
C SER A 264 -19.97 34.78 -51.15
N ARG A 265 -18.78 34.99 -50.57
CA ARG A 265 -18.22 34.13 -49.52
C ARG A 265 -17.89 34.99 -48.31
N SER A 266 -18.55 34.72 -47.19
CA SER A 266 -18.19 35.31 -45.90
C SER A 266 -17.42 34.30 -45.07
N ARG A 267 -16.44 34.78 -44.30
CA ARG A 267 -15.71 34.00 -43.31
C ARG A 267 -15.80 34.73 -41.97
N SER A 268 -16.30 34.05 -40.96
CA SER A 268 -16.26 34.52 -39.58
C SER A 268 -15.50 33.53 -38.72
N LYS A 269 -14.77 34.04 -37.73
CA LYS A 269 -14.00 33.27 -36.75
C LYS A 269 -14.70 33.36 -35.42
N GLN A 270 -15.01 32.22 -34.82
CA GLN A 270 -15.66 32.13 -33.51
C GLN A 270 -14.80 31.30 -32.58
N LEU A 271 -14.57 31.81 -31.37
CA LEU A 271 -13.82 31.11 -30.33
C LEU A 271 -14.80 30.36 -29.43
N TYR A 272 -14.57 29.06 -29.25
CA TYR A 272 -15.37 28.19 -28.39
C TYR A 272 -14.51 27.53 -27.32
N ARG A 273 -15.04 27.40 -26.10
CA ARG A 273 -14.44 26.59 -25.04
C ARG A 273 -14.69 25.11 -25.31
N ARG A 274 -13.65 24.27 -25.26
CA ARG A 274 -13.73 22.81 -25.39
C ARG A 274 -12.82 22.15 -24.36
N PRO A 275 -13.18 21.00 -23.76
CA PRO A 275 -12.23 20.20 -23.00
C PRO A 275 -10.95 19.94 -23.78
N LEU A 276 -9.79 20.00 -23.09
CA LEU A 276 -8.49 19.77 -23.72
C LEU A 276 -8.43 18.36 -24.34
N ILE A 277 -9.03 17.39 -23.64
CA ILE A 277 -9.28 16.03 -24.12
C ILE A 277 -10.70 15.62 -23.72
N LEU A 278 -11.47 15.06 -24.64
CA LEU A 278 -12.80 14.55 -24.36
C LEU A 278 -12.72 13.20 -23.61
N PRO A 279 -13.71 12.85 -22.77
CA PRO A 279 -13.75 11.55 -22.10
C PRO A 279 -13.64 10.36 -23.09
N ASP A 280 -14.33 10.43 -24.22
CA ASP A 280 -14.24 9.42 -25.29
C ASP A 280 -12.83 9.33 -25.90
N GLU A 281 -12.10 10.44 -25.98
CA GLU A 281 -10.71 10.46 -26.46
C GLU A 281 -9.76 9.83 -25.43
N VAL A 282 -10.06 9.98 -24.13
CA VAL A 282 -9.33 9.30 -23.05
C VAL A 282 -9.55 7.78 -23.12
N MET A 283 -10.80 7.33 -23.28
CA MET A 283 -11.13 5.91 -23.36
C MET A 283 -10.59 5.22 -24.62
N ARG A 284 -10.33 5.98 -25.69
CA ARG A 284 -9.74 5.48 -26.95
C ARG A 284 -8.23 5.62 -27.01
N MET A 285 -7.58 6.05 -25.94
CA MET A 285 -6.12 6.08 -25.86
C MET A 285 -5.53 4.70 -26.13
N ARG A 286 -4.34 4.66 -26.73
CA ARG A 286 -3.64 3.39 -26.93
C ARG A 286 -3.25 2.78 -25.59
N SER A 287 -3.12 1.46 -25.54
CA SER A 287 -2.73 0.72 -24.32
C SER A 287 -1.32 1.07 -23.81
N ASP A 288 -0.46 1.57 -24.68
CA ASP A 288 0.88 2.05 -24.36
C ASP A 288 0.95 3.56 -24.13
N GLU A 289 -0.18 4.27 -24.09
CA GLU A 289 -0.24 5.69 -23.72
C GLU A 289 -0.58 5.88 -22.24
N GLN A 290 -0.16 7.03 -21.70
CA GLN A 290 -0.52 7.50 -20.37
C GLN A 290 -0.71 9.03 -20.37
N ILE A 291 -1.51 9.51 -19.41
CA ILE A 291 -1.61 10.93 -19.07
C ILE A 291 -0.98 11.13 -17.69
N VAL A 292 0.04 11.97 -17.63
CA VAL A 292 0.78 12.30 -16.42
C VAL A 292 0.47 13.73 -15.99
N PHE A 293 0.08 13.87 -14.73
CA PHE A 293 -0.11 15.15 -14.05
C PHE A 293 1.06 15.37 -13.09
N THR A 294 1.65 16.56 -13.12
CA THR A 294 2.67 17.00 -12.15
C THR A 294 2.30 18.38 -11.61
N ALA A 295 2.71 18.70 -10.39
CA ALA A 295 2.37 19.98 -9.78
C ALA A 295 2.97 21.16 -10.59
N GLY A 296 2.13 22.13 -10.94
CA GLY A 296 2.54 23.36 -11.62
C GLY A 296 2.77 23.27 -13.12
N ASN A 297 2.61 22.10 -13.75
CA ASN A 297 2.82 21.93 -15.19
C ASN A 297 1.54 21.48 -15.93
N PRO A 298 1.43 21.75 -17.24
CA PRO A 298 0.38 21.19 -18.09
C PRO A 298 0.36 19.65 -18.06
N PRO A 299 -0.81 19.02 -18.29
CA PRO A 299 -0.90 17.56 -18.40
C PRO A 299 -0.05 17.05 -19.58
N ILE A 300 0.65 15.95 -19.36
CA ILE A 300 1.53 15.33 -20.36
C ILE A 300 0.87 14.06 -20.86
N ARG A 301 0.50 14.01 -22.14
CA ARG A 301 0.13 12.76 -22.81
C ARG A 301 1.38 12.18 -23.48
N CYS A 302 1.82 11.00 -23.05
CA CYS A 302 3.04 10.37 -23.55
C CYS A 302 2.91 8.85 -23.64
N GLY A 303 3.85 8.22 -24.34
CA GLY A 303 4.01 6.77 -24.35
C GLY A 303 4.61 6.26 -23.04
N ARG A 304 4.22 5.06 -22.63
CA ARG A 304 4.82 4.32 -21.52
C ARG A 304 6.17 3.76 -21.93
N ALA A 305 7.11 3.76 -20.99
CA ALA A 305 8.40 3.08 -21.18
C ALA A 305 8.21 1.56 -21.07
N VAL A 306 7.90 0.91 -22.19
CA VAL A 306 7.79 -0.55 -22.28
C VAL A 306 9.19 -1.14 -22.34
N TRP A 307 9.71 -1.57 -21.18
CA TRP A 307 11.14 -1.89 -21.01
C TRP A 307 11.69 -2.92 -22.02
N PHE A 308 10.92 -3.95 -22.36
CA PHE A 308 11.36 -5.01 -23.29
C PHE A 308 11.33 -4.59 -24.77
N ARG A 309 10.83 -3.39 -25.09
CA ARG A 309 10.89 -2.79 -26.44
C ARG A 309 12.01 -1.74 -26.56
N ARG A 310 12.86 -1.64 -25.54
CA ARG A 310 13.83 -0.56 -25.37
C ARG A 310 15.22 -1.13 -25.16
N ASP A 311 16.10 -0.93 -26.14
CA ASP A 311 17.48 -1.43 -26.10
C ASP A 311 18.27 -0.84 -24.92
N ASP A 312 18.04 0.43 -24.59
CA ASP A 312 18.66 1.12 -23.46
C ASP A 312 18.28 0.51 -22.10
N MET A 313 17.05 -0.02 -21.98
CA MET A 313 16.58 -0.66 -20.75
C MET A 313 16.93 -2.15 -20.70
N THR A 314 16.81 -2.85 -21.83
CA THR A 314 17.17 -4.27 -21.93
C THR A 314 18.66 -4.50 -21.69
N ALA A 315 19.53 -3.57 -22.10
CA ALA A 315 20.97 -3.61 -21.81
C ALA A 315 21.28 -3.49 -20.29
N CYS A 316 20.37 -2.91 -19.51
CA CYS A 316 20.54 -2.73 -18.06
C CYS A 316 20.07 -3.94 -17.23
N VAL A 317 19.33 -4.89 -17.81
CA VAL A 317 18.78 -6.04 -17.08
C VAL A 317 19.58 -7.32 -17.34
N ARG A 318 19.76 -8.13 -16.30
CA ARG A 318 20.40 -9.46 -16.40
C ARG A 318 19.33 -10.55 -16.34
N LYS A 319 19.68 -11.76 -16.79
CA LYS A 319 18.80 -12.94 -16.64
C LYS A 319 18.40 -13.09 -15.17
N ASN A 320 17.09 -13.24 -14.93
CA ASN A 320 16.55 -13.41 -13.58
C ASN A 320 17.14 -14.68 -12.95
N ARG A 321 17.90 -14.52 -11.87
CA ARG A 321 18.58 -15.62 -11.15
C ARG A 321 17.61 -16.48 -10.34
N PHE A 322 16.39 -16.01 -10.13
CA PHE A 322 15.34 -16.68 -9.34
C PHE A 322 14.27 -17.34 -10.22
N HIS A 323 14.29 -17.08 -11.53
CA HIS A 323 13.39 -17.75 -12.46
C HIS A 323 14.04 -19.04 -12.94
N TRP A 324 13.62 -20.16 -12.34
CA TRP A 324 13.93 -21.48 -12.86
C TRP A 324 13.22 -21.63 -14.20
N THR A 325 14.00 -21.83 -15.26
CA THR A 325 13.47 -22.22 -16.56
C THR A 325 13.32 -23.73 -16.44
N GLU A 326 12.09 -24.22 -16.26
CA GLU A 326 11.81 -25.61 -16.57
C GLU A 326 12.06 -25.76 -18.07
N ASP A 327 13.27 -26.18 -18.42
CA ASP A 327 13.52 -26.73 -19.74
C ASP A 327 12.57 -27.92 -19.88
N LYS A 328 11.50 -27.71 -20.64
CA LYS A 328 10.61 -28.78 -21.10
C LYS A 328 11.47 -29.76 -21.88
N ALA A 329 11.84 -30.86 -21.24
CA ALA A 329 12.40 -32.04 -21.86
C ALA A 329 11.36 -32.74 -22.75
#